data_AF-A0A401WQZ6-F1
#
_entry.id   AF-A0A401WQZ6-F1
#
_cell.length_a   1.000
_cell.length_b   1.000
_cell.length_c   1.000
_cell.angle_alpha   90.00
_cell.angle_beta   90.00
_cell.angle_gamma   90.00
#
_symmetry.space_group_name_H-M   'P 1'
#
loop_
_entity.id
_entity.type
_entity.pdbx_description
1 polymer ?
#
loop_
_entity_poly.entity_id
_entity_poly.type
_entity_poly.pdbx_seq_one_letter_code
_entity_poly.pdbx_strand_id
1 'polypeptide(L)'
;MANGMLTESYLDTGNRRNFVSDGNVVTIGAKAKNWAEHAAVPLGTARHVVEPIWRVLAARATQVAGHISAPAKPDITHSHGLHLVTPAGTVIRPLRAMGRNISFMLPAGVESVRLVSRSARPCDVEGPFVDKRRVLGVLLGRVTVLSAGTAADITAHLAQEDGANGWQDMPQPTTRWTDGNALLPLGTTTARGPALLTVEVLQAGPYLATPVAFTLPVAANG
;
A
#
# COMPACT_ATOMS: atom_id res chain seq x y z
N MET A 1 19.95 -16.38 27.58
CA MET A 1 20.42 -15.83 28.86
C MET A 1 21.92 -15.92 28.88
N ALA A 2 22.61 -14.77 28.90
CA ALA A 2 24.01 -14.71 29.29
C ALA A 2 24.05 -14.10 30.70
N ASN A 3 24.70 -14.79 31.63
CA ASN A 3 24.95 -14.30 33.00
C ASN A 3 23.69 -13.79 33.75
N GLY A 4 22.55 -14.49 33.62
CA GLY A 4 21.33 -14.15 34.37
C GLY A 4 20.56 -12.91 33.89
N MET A 5 21.00 -12.22 32.85
CA MET A 5 20.29 -11.10 32.23
C MET A 5 19.48 -11.52 31.00
N LEU A 6 18.37 -10.81 30.76
CA LEU A 6 17.62 -10.89 29.51
C LEU A 6 18.51 -10.29 28.40
N THR A 7 18.83 -11.11 27.42
CA THR A 7 19.67 -10.74 26.27
C THR A 7 18.85 -10.85 24.99
N GLU A 8 18.92 -9.85 24.12
CA GLU A 8 18.37 -9.95 22.77
C GLU A 8 19.02 -11.14 22.05
N SER A 9 18.21 -11.93 21.35
CA SER A 9 18.66 -13.13 20.64
C SER A 9 18.22 -13.04 19.18
N TYR A 10 19.18 -13.16 18.27
CA TYR A 10 18.93 -13.06 16.83
C TYR A 10 18.43 -14.40 16.26
N LEU A 11 17.30 -14.37 15.54
CA LEU A 11 16.78 -15.51 14.80
C LEU A 11 17.25 -15.45 13.34
N ASP A 12 18.17 -16.34 12.95
CA ASP A 12 18.65 -16.43 11.57
C ASP A 12 17.65 -17.12 10.67
N THR A 13 16.91 -16.33 9.90
CA THR A 13 15.94 -16.81 8.90
C THR A 13 16.57 -17.09 7.52
N GLY A 14 17.90 -17.27 7.45
CA GLY A 14 18.66 -17.46 6.21
C GLY A 14 19.26 -16.16 5.66
N ASN A 15 19.09 -15.05 6.38
CA ASN A 15 19.62 -13.72 6.04
C ASN A 15 21.04 -13.49 6.56
N ARG A 16 21.61 -14.44 7.32
CA ARG A 16 23.00 -14.35 7.81
C ARG A 16 24.05 -14.15 6.70
N ARG A 17 23.76 -14.59 5.47
CA ARG A 17 24.58 -14.33 4.27
C ARG A 17 24.79 -12.84 3.95
N ASN A 18 23.91 -11.96 4.45
CA ASN A 18 24.02 -10.51 4.25
C ASN A 18 24.96 -9.84 5.28
N PHE A 19 25.47 -10.61 6.25
CA PHE A 19 26.39 -10.14 7.30
C PHE A 19 27.83 -10.61 7.07
N VAL A 20 28.16 -11.03 5.84
CA VAL A 20 29.53 -11.44 5.49
C VAL A 20 30.43 -10.21 5.51
N SER A 21 31.41 -10.22 6.42
CA SER A 21 32.54 -9.29 6.42
C SER A 21 33.66 -9.90 5.58
N ASP A 22 34.41 -9.07 4.83
CA ASP A 22 35.57 -9.43 3.99
C ASP A 22 36.78 -10.04 4.75
N GLY A 23 36.58 -10.54 5.97
CA GLY A 23 37.61 -11.16 6.80
C GLY A 23 37.65 -12.69 6.69
N ASN A 24 38.69 -13.29 7.28
CA ASN A 24 38.93 -14.74 7.29
C ASN A 24 38.02 -15.47 8.30
N VAL A 25 36.69 -15.35 8.15
CA VAL A 25 35.69 -15.98 9.03
C VAL A 25 35.04 -17.16 8.32
N VAL A 26 35.20 -18.36 8.88
CA VAL A 26 34.53 -19.58 8.39
C VAL A 26 33.07 -19.57 8.85
N THR A 27 32.14 -19.62 7.91
CA THR A 27 30.70 -19.72 8.21
C THR A 27 30.32 -21.18 8.46
N ILE A 28 30.00 -21.51 9.72
CA ILE A 28 29.42 -22.82 10.05
C ILE A 28 27.93 -22.76 9.71
N GLY A 29 27.51 -23.51 8.69
CA GLY A 29 26.16 -23.45 8.12
C GLY A 29 25.08 -23.85 9.11
N ALA A 30 24.25 -22.88 9.53
CA ALA A 30 23.00 -23.15 10.21
C ALA A 30 21.85 -23.21 9.18
N LYS A 31 20.93 -24.18 9.34
CA LYS A 31 19.69 -24.19 8.56
C LYS A 31 18.89 -22.91 8.86
N ALA A 32 18.30 -22.32 7.83
CA ALA A 32 17.41 -21.17 7.98
C ALA A 32 16.26 -21.52 8.94
N LYS A 33 16.10 -20.71 9.98
CA LYS A 33 15.00 -20.82 10.94
C LYS A 33 13.79 -20.06 10.45
N ASN A 34 12.64 -20.27 11.08
CA ASN A 34 11.42 -19.54 10.79
C ASN A 34 10.76 -19.07 12.10
N TRP A 35 9.96 -18.01 12.02
CA TRP A 35 9.29 -17.43 13.19
C TRP A 35 8.22 -18.35 13.80
N ALA A 36 7.64 -19.25 13.03
CA ALA A 36 6.55 -20.12 13.49
C ALA A 36 7.05 -21.22 14.45
N GLU A 37 8.22 -21.78 14.18
CA GLU A 37 8.72 -22.98 14.86
C GLU A 37 9.94 -22.71 15.76
N HIS A 38 10.73 -21.68 15.44
CA HIS A 38 12.05 -21.51 16.03
C HIS A 38 12.19 -20.23 16.86
N ALA A 39 11.17 -19.38 16.92
CA ALA A 39 11.18 -18.19 17.73
C ALA A 39 10.97 -18.55 19.21
N ALA A 40 11.72 -17.90 20.10
CA ALA A 40 11.54 -18.07 21.55
C ALA A 40 10.21 -17.48 22.07
N VAL A 41 9.65 -16.52 21.32
CA VAL A 41 8.36 -15.88 21.57
C VAL A 41 7.69 -15.63 20.20
N PRO A 42 6.35 -15.77 20.08
CA PRO A 42 5.65 -15.44 18.85
C PRO A 42 5.91 -14.00 18.39
N LEU A 43 5.97 -13.80 17.07
CA LEU A 43 6.13 -12.47 16.49
C LEU A 43 4.86 -11.64 16.75
N GLY A 44 5.00 -10.58 17.56
CA GLY A 44 3.91 -9.66 17.89
C GLY A 44 4.01 -8.34 17.14
N THR A 45 3.51 -8.26 15.92
CA THR A 45 3.45 -7.00 15.13
C THR A 45 2.07 -6.35 15.11
N ALA A 46 1.08 -6.97 15.75
CA ALA A 46 -0.27 -6.44 15.82
C ALA A 46 -0.30 -5.11 16.58
N ARG A 47 -1.02 -4.12 16.03
CA ARG A 47 -1.11 -2.76 16.58
C ARG A 47 -1.46 -2.72 18.06
N HIS A 48 -2.44 -3.52 18.50
CA HIS A 48 -2.86 -3.56 19.90
C HIS A 48 -1.76 -4.05 20.87
N VAL A 49 -0.73 -4.74 20.37
CA VAL A 49 0.44 -5.17 21.14
C VAL A 49 1.56 -4.12 21.07
N VAL A 50 1.85 -3.61 19.86
CA VAL A 50 3.02 -2.74 19.61
C VAL A 50 2.75 -1.30 20.06
N GLU A 51 1.56 -0.77 19.84
CA GLU A 51 1.22 0.64 20.13
C GLU A 51 1.38 1.00 21.61
N PRO A 52 0.91 0.19 22.59
CA PRO A 52 1.14 0.48 24.02
C PRO A 52 2.63 0.53 24.38
N ILE A 53 3.43 -0.41 23.87
CA ILE A 53 4.88 -0.44 24.10
C ILE A 53 5.53 0.81 23.52
N TRP A 54 5.18 1.14 22.28
CA TRP A 54 5.67 2.34 21.61
C TRP A 54 5.33 3.61 22.40
N ARG A 55 4.12 3.73 22.96
CA ARG A 55 3.70 4.88 23.78
C ARG A 55 4.54 5.03 25.04
N VAL A 56 4.84 3.93 25.74
CA VAL A 56 5.72 3.94 26.92
C VAL A 56 7.13 4.38 26.55
N LEU A 57 7.68 3.84 25.46
CA LEU A 57 9.01 4.21 24.98
C LEU A 57 9.08 5.66 24.51
N ALA A 58 8.06 6.16 23.80
CA ALA A 58 7.98 7.54 23.34
C ALA A 58 7.91 8.52 24.52
N ALA A 59 7.11 8.21 25.56
CA ALA A 59 7.04 9.02 26.78
C ALA A 59 8.40 9.09 27.48
N ARG A 60 9.08 7.94 27.63
CA ARG A 60 10.41 7.86 28.24
C ARG A 60 11.47 8.58 27.42
N ALA A 61 11.39 8.54 26.08
CA ALA A 61 12.37 9.16 25.20
C ALA A 61 12.54 10.66 25.46
N THR A 62 11.46 11.36 25.85
CA THR A 62 11.50 12.79 26.21
C THR A 62 12.45 13.12 27.36
N GLN A 63 12.79 12.13 28.19
CA GLN A 63 13.67 12.27 29.36
C GLN A 63 15.12 11.84 29.07
N VAL A 64 15.41 11.36 27.86
CA VAL A 64 16.74 10.87 27.49
C VAL A 64 17.57 12.01 26.90
N ALA A 65 18.78 12.20 27.42
CA ALA A 65 19.72 13.19 26.89
C ALA A 65 20.00 12.95 25.40
N GLY A 66 19.94 14.01 24.59
CA GLY A 66 20.08 13.90 23.13
C GLY A 66 18.80 13.48 22.41
N HIS A 67 17.64 13.46 23.08
CA HIS A 67 16.36 13.24 22.40
C HIS A 67 16.11 14.30 21.33
N ILE A 68 15.84 13.83 20.12
CA ILE A 68 15.35 14.64 19.01
C ILE A 68 13.84 14.44 18.94
N SER A 69 13.09 15.53 19.11
CA SER A 69 11.64 15.48 19.00
C SER A 69 11.23 15.03 17.59
N ALA A 70 10.22 14.18 17.53
CA ALA A 70 9.61 13.82 16.26
C ALA A 70 9.06 15.09 15.58
N PRO A 71 9.09 15.15 14.23
CA PRO A 71 8.45 16.24 13.50
C PRO A 71 6.97 16.33 13.87
N ALA A 72 6.40 17.53 13.73
CA ALA A 72 4.98 17.75 13.97
C ALA A 72 4.14 16.74 13.18
N LYS A 73 3.04 16.29 13.78
CA LYS A 73 2.13 15.33 13.13
C LYS A 73 1.65 15.95 11.81
N PRO A 74 1.82 15.27 10.67
CA PRO A 74 1.41 15.81 9.39
C PRO A 74 -0.11 15.99 9.35
N ASP A 75 -0.56 16.97 8.59
CA ASP A 75 -1.98 17.15 8.32
C ASP A 75 -2.52 15.94 7.56
N ILE A 76 -3.68 15.45 8.01
CA ILE A 76 -4.32 14.25 7.47
C ILE A 76 -5.59 14.62 6.72
N THR A 77 -5.80 13.99 5.58
CA THR A 77 -7.04 14.06 4.80
C THR A 77 -7.61 12.67 4.57
N HIS A 78 -8.94 12.58 4.52
CA HIS A 78 -9.66 11.35 4.15
C HIS A 78 -10.17 11.41 2.71
N SER A 79 -9.94 12.52 2.00
CA SER A 79 -10.32 12.66 0.60
C SER A 79 -9.35 11.88 -0.30
N HIS A 80 -9.82 10.79 -0.87
CA HIS A 80 -9.03 9.98 -1.80
C HIS A 80 -8.75 10.67 -3.13
N GLY A 81 -9.54 11.66 -3.55
CA GLY A 81 -9.32 12.37 -4.83
C GLY A 81 -9.35 11.46 -6.06
N LEU A 82 -10.15 10.39 -6.00
CA LEU A 82 -10.18 9.35 -7.04
C LEU A 82 -10.67 9.96 -8.36
N HIS A 83 -9.90 9.73 -9.41
CA HIS A 83 -10.23 10.10 -10.78
C HIS A 83 -9.64 9.06 -11.74
N LEU A 84 -10.08 9.10 -12.99
CA LEU A 84 -9.50 8.28 -14.03
C LEU A 84 -8.58 9.11 -14.92
N VAL A 85 -7.55 8.47 -15.46
CA VAL A 85 -6.68 9.04 -16.49
C VAL A 85 -6.68 8.08 -17.68
N THR A 86 -7.00 8.57 -18.87
CA THR A 86 -6.94 7.76 -20.09
C THR A 86 -5.48 7.60 -20.57
N PRO A 87 -5.17 6.66 -21.48
CA PRO A 87 -3.84 6.55 -22.07
C PRO A 87 -3.36 7.83 -22.78
N ALA A 88 -4.30 8.66 -23.25
CA ALA A 88 -4.02 9.97 -23.84
C ALA A 88 -3.72 11.07 -22.79
N GLY A 89 -3.75 10.75 -21.49
CA GLY A 89 -3.53 11.71 -20.40
C GLY A 89 -4.77 12.51 -20.01
N THR A 90 -5.94 12.25 -20.62
CA THR A 90 -7.18 12.96 -20.28
C THR A 90 -7.67 12.56 -18.91
N VAL A 91 -7.92 13.55 -18.04
CA VAL A 91 -8.49 13.33 -16.71
C VAL A 91 -10.01 13.27 -16.78
N ILE A 92 -10.58 12.17 -16.31
CA ILE A 92 -12.03 11.99 -16.16
C ILE A 92 -12.37 12.08 -14.67
N ARG A 93 -13.13 13.11 -14.29
CA ARG A 93 -13.59 13.32 -12.92
C ARG A 93 -14.83 12.46 -12.62
N PRO A 94 -15.10 12.14 -11.35
CA PRO A 94 -16.33 11.46 -10.96
C PRO A 94 -17.56 12.23 -11.47
N LEU A 95 -18.46 11.53 -12.14
CA LEU A 95 -19.76 12.05 -12.53
C LEU A 95 -20.70 12.11 -11.32
N ARG A 96 -20.65 11.08 -10.46
CA ARG A 96 -21.41 11.01 -9.21
C ARG A 96 -20.73 10.09 -8.20
N ALA A 97 -21.02 10.32 -6.93
CA ALA A 97 -20.71 9.41 -5.84
C ALA A 97 -21.98 9.15 -5.01
N MET A 98 -22.31 7.87 -4.80
CA MET A 98 -23.45 7.44 -3.98
C MET A 98 -22.97 6.35 -3.02
N GLY A 99 -22.81 6.71 -1.74
CA GLY A 99 -22.21 5.83 -0.75
C GLY A 99 -20.79 5.44 -1.18
N ARG A 100 -20.56 4.13 -1.37
CA ARG A 100 -19.27 3.56 -1.81
C ARG A 100 -19.09 3.55 -3.32
N ASN A 101 -20.15 3.81 -4.09
CA ASN A 101 -20.10 3.70 -5.54
C ASN A 101 -19.75 5.03 -6.18
N ILE A 102 -18.68 5.05 -6.96
CA ILE A 102 -18.21 6.21 -7.70
C ILE A 102 -18.36 5.92 -9.19
N SER A 103 -19.15 6.74 -9.89
CA SER A 103 -19.40 6.56 -11.32
C SER A 103 -18.64 7.57 -12.17
N PHE A 104 -18.15 7.14 -13.32
CA PHE A 104 -17.39 7.91 -14.30
C PHE A 104 -17.97 7.71 -15.70
N MET A 105 -18.02 8.77 -16.50
CA MET A 105 -18.39 8.68 -17.90
C MET A 105 -17.12 8.43 -18.74
N LEU A 106 -17.04 7.25 -19.36
CA LEU A 106 -15.96 6.88 -20.26
C LEU A 106 -16.26 7.35 -21.69
N PRO A 107 -15.31 8.02 -22.37
CA PRO A 107 -15.40 8.26 -23.81
C PRO A 107 -15.46 6.95 -24.59
N ALA A 108 -16.01 7.01 -25.81
CA ALA A 108 -15.98 5.88 -26.74
C ALA A 108 -14.53 5.51 -27.11
N GLY A 109 -14.28 4.22 -27.35
CA GLY A 109 -12.98 3.72 -27.80
C GLY A 109 -11.86 3.66 -26.75
N VAL A 110 -12.13 3.91 -25.47
CA VAL A 110 -11.15 3.77 -24.39
C VAL A 110 -11.03 2.33 -23.90
N GLU A 111 -9.91 1.67 -24.21
CA GLU A 111 -9.69 0.26 -23.85
C GLU A 111 -9.09 0.04 -22.45
N SER A 112 -8.53 1.08 -21.85
CA SER A 112 -7.99 1.04 -20.51
C SER A 112 -8.00 2.43 -19.87
N VAL A 113 -8.00 2.47 -18.54
CA VAL A 113 -7.86 3.71 -17.76
C VAL A 113 -6.95 3.45 -16.57
N ARG A 114 -6.32 4.50 -16.04
CA ARG A 114 -5.66 4.44 -14.75
C ARG A 114 -6.55 5.04 -13.67
N LEU A 115 -6.73 4.32 -12.57
CA LEU A 115 -7.38 4.76 -11.34
C LEU A 115 -6.34 5.50 -10.50
N VAL A 116 -6.47 6.81 -10.43
CA VAL A 116 -5.53 7.68 -9.71
C VAL A 116 -6.19 8.22 -8.45
N SER A 117 -5.53 8.03 -7.31
CA SER A 117 -5.98 8.50 -6.01
C SER A 117 -4.79 8.93 -5.14
N ARG A 118 -5.07 9.64 -4.05
CA ARG A 118 -4.09 9.78 -2.97
C ARG A 118 -3.74 8.40 -2.45
N SER A 119 -2.49 8.23 -2.08
CA SER A 119 -2.00 7.02 -1.42
C SER A 119 -1.01 7.38 -0.33
N ALA A 120 -0.90 6.48 0.65
CA ALA A 120 0.05 6.61 1.74
C ALA A 120 0.40 5.23 2.28
N ARG A 121 1.52 5.11 2.98
CA ARG A 121 1.79 3.94 3.80
C ARG A 121 1.09 4.12 5.14
N PRO A 122 0.32 3.14 5.65
CA PRO A 122 -0.33 3.27 6.95
C PRO A 122 0.64 3.62 8.09
N CYS A 123 1.88 3.11 8.04
CA CYS A 123 2.91 3.46 9.02
C CYS A 123 3.29 4.96 9.05
N ASP A 124 3.13 5.68 7.94
CA ASP A 124 3.45 7.11 7.86
C ASP A 124 2.30 7.99 8.36
N VAL A 125 1.08 7.47 8.35
CA VAL A 125 -0.14 8.24 8.65
C VAL A 125 -0.68 7.93 10.03
N GLU A 126 -0.69 6.65 10.42
CA GLU A 126 -1.16 6.19 11.72
C GLU A 126 -0.04 6.21 12.77
N GLY A 127 1.17 5.84 12.37
CA GLY A 127 2.38 5.87 13.20
C GLY A 127 3.28 4.64 13.05
N PRO A 128 4.50 4.70 13.61
CA PRO A 128 5.54 3.67 13.43
C PRO A 128 5.22 2.33 14.10
N PHE A 129 4.16 2.27 14.91
CA PHE A 129 3.64 1.04 15.54
C PHE A 129 2.72 0.21 14.63
N VAL A 130 2.52 0.64 13.38
CA VAL A 130 1.75 -0.09 12.36
C VAL A 130 2.69 -0.82 11.41
N ASP A 131 2.63 -2.15 11.39
CA ASP A 131 3.43 -3.00 10.50
C ASP A 131 2.79 -3.15 9.10
N LYS A 132 2.47 -2.02 8.47
CA LYS A 132 1.98 -1.95 7.09
C LYS A 132 2.76 -0.88 6.33
N ARG A 133 3.76 -1.36 5.59
CA ARG A 133 4.74 -0.51 4.87
C ARG A 133 4.48 -0.38 3.37
N ARG A 134 3.40 -0.98 2.87
CA ARG A 134 2.97 -0.84 1.48
C ARG A 134 2.23 0.47 1.27
N VAL A 135 2.42 1.07 0.10
CA VAL A 135 1.67 2.26 -0.31
C VAL A 135 0.27 1.80 -0.70
N LEU A 136 -0.76 2.36 -0.06
CA LEU A 136 -2.17 2.02 -0.28
C LEU A 136 -2.95 3.27 -0.69
N GLY A 137 -3.64 3.18 -1.82
CA GLY A 137 -4.56 4.18 -2.34
C GLY A 137 -5.99 3.91 -1.87
N VAL A 138 -6.78 3.24 -2.69
CA VAL A 138 -8.15 2.79 -2.37
C VAL A 138 -8.26 1.27 -2.46
N LEU A 139 -9.09 0.67 -1.61
CA LEU A 139 -9.52 -0.72 -1.72
C LEU A 139 -10.76 -0.76 -2.59
N LEU A 140 -10.63 -1.39 -3.75
CA LEU A 140 -11.75 -1.58 -4.66
C LEU A 140 -12.45 -2.90 -4.36
N GLY A 141 -13.78 -2.85 -4.41
CA GLY A 141 -14.66 -4.01 -4.47
C GLY A 141 -15.13 -4.24 -5.90
N ARG A 142 -16.45 -4.27 -6.11
CA ARG A 142 -17.01 -4.53 -7.44
C ARG A 142 -16.74 -3.37 -8.41
N VAL A 143 -16.35 -3.72 -9.64
CA VAL A 143 -16.22 -2.77 -10.76
C VAL A 143 -17.20 -3.18 -11.85
N THR A 144 -18.11 -2.29 -12.20
CA THR A 144 -19.14 -2.51 -13.22
C THR A 144 -19.06 -1.48 -14.31
N VAL A 145 -19.49 -1.84 -15.51
CA VAL A 145 -19.60 -0.93 -16.64
C VAL A 145 -20.94 -1.14 -17.32
N LEU A 146 -21.63 -0.03 -17.60
CA LEU A 146 -22.89 0.00 -18.34
C LEU A 146 -22.62 0.63 -19.72
N SER A 147 -22.76 -0.16 -20.78
CA SER A 147 -22.53 0.27 -22.17
C SER A 147 -23.66 -0.20 -23.05
N ALA A 148 -24.25 0.70 -23.84
CA ALA A 148 -25.38 0.40 -24.74
C ALA A 148 -26.54 -0.38 -24.08
N GLY A 149 -26.84 -0.08 -22.81
CA GLY A 149 -27.91 -0.75 -22.04
C GLY A 149 -27.52 -2.07 -21.37
N THR A 150 -26.31 -2.57 -21.61
CA THR A 150 -25.81 -3.81 -21.01
C THR A 150 -24.82 -3.53 -19.88
N ALA A 151 -25.06 -4.10 -18.71
CA ALA A 151 -24.14 -4.05 -17.58
C ALA A 151 -23.21 -5.28 -17.59
N ALA A 152 -21.93 -5.07 -17.32
CA ALA A 152 -20.93 -6.13 -17.18
C ALA A 152 -19.97 -5.84 -16.01
N ASP A 153 -19.41 -6.88 -15.42
CA ASP A 153 -18.36 -6.76 -14.41
C ASP A 153 -16.98 -6.72 -15.06
N ILE A 154 -16.09 -5.89 -14.50
CA ILE A 154 -14.68 -5.83 -14.90
C ILE A 154 -13.85 -6.51 -13.82
N THR A 155 -13.41 -7.73 -14.08
CA THR A 155 -12.61 -8.54 -13.14
C THR A 155 -11.14 -8.63 -13.52
N ALA A 156 -10.72 -8.03 -14.64
CA ALA A 156 -9.33 -8.08 -15.14
C ALA A 156 -8.29 -7.62 -14.10
N HIS A 157 -8.67 -6.69 -13.22
CA HIS A 157 -7.83 -6.21 -12.13
C HIS A 157 -7.55 -7.27 -11.05
N LEU A 158 -8.39 -8.30 -10.91
CA LEU A 158 -8.20 -9.39 -9.94
C LEU A 158 -7.13 -10.39 -10.42
N ALA A 159 -6.90 -10.50 -11.72
CA ALA A 159 -5.93 -11.44 -12.28
C ALA A 159 -4.48 -10.91 -12.33
N GLN A 160 -4.23 -9.64 -12.01
CA GLN A 160 -2.88 -9.07 -12.01
C GLN A 160 -2.00 -9.68 -10.90
N GLU A 161 -0.69 -9.70 -11.07
CA GLU A 161 0.24 -10.10 -10.00
C GLU A 161 0.34 -9.02 -8.89
N ASP A 162 0.68 -9.40 -7.66
CA ASP A 162 0.87 -8.44 -6.57
C ASP A 162 2.02 -7.47 -6.89
N GLY A 163 1.78 -6.16 -6.77
CA GLY A 163 2.71 -5.11 -7.12
C GLY A 163 2.74 -4.75 -8.61
N ALA A 164 2.06 -5.50 -9.49
CA ALA A 164 2.02 -5.20 -10.92
C ALA A 164 0.99 -4.10 -11.24
N ASN A 165 1.37 -3.20 -12.15
CA ASN A 165 0.48 -2.20 -12.74
C ASN A 165 -0.28 -1.32 -11.73
N GLY A 166 0.29 -1.11 -10.54
CA GLY A 166 -0.28 -0.30 -9.47
C GLY A 166 -1.34 -1.00 -8.61
N TRP A 167 -1.48 -2.32 -8.76
CA TRP A 167 -2.29 -3.14 -7.88
C TRP A 167 -1.46 -3.78 -6.79
N GLN A 168 -1.97 -3.76 -5.57
CA GLN A 168 -1.36 -4.30 -4.36
C GLN A 168 -2.39 -5.14 -3.63
N ASP A 169 -1.95 -6.01 -2.72
CA ASP A 169 -2.71 -6.69 -1.67
C ASP A 169 -4.12 -7.15 -2.07
N MET A 170 -4.38 -8.45 -1.96
CA MET A 170 -5.72 -9.02 -2.17
C MET A 170 -6.28 -9.55 -0.84
N PRO A 171 -6.90 -8.70 0.01
CA PRO A 171 -7.46 -9.15 1.29
C PRO A 171 -8.54 -10.21 1.13
N GLN A 172 -9.30 -10.13 0.03
CA GLN A 172 -10.36 -11.07 -0.35
C GLN A 172 -10.33 -11.28 -1.87
N PRO A 173 -10.81 -12.43 -2.39
CA PRO A 173 -10.75 -12.77 -3.81
C PRO A 173 -11.41 -11.76 -4.76
N THR A 174 -12.33 -10.93 -4.25
CA THR A 174 -13.11 -9.95 -5.01
C THR A 174 -12.68 -8.51 -4.76
N THR A 175 -11.59 -8.30 -4.02
CA THR A 175 -11.16 -6.97 -3.60
C THR A 175 -9.69 -6.76 -3.89
N ARG A 176 -9.29 -5.52 -4.20
CA ARG A 176 -7.89 -5.23 -4.43
C ARG A 176 -7.50 -3.81 -4.07
N TRP A 177 -6.35 -3.66 -3.43
CA TRP A 177 -5.79 -2.35 -3.18
C TRP A 177 -5.12 -1.80 -4.44
N THR A 178 -5.26 -0.49 -4.65
CA THR A 178 -4.38 0.27 -5.55
C THR A 178 -3.20 0.82 -4.75
N ASP A 179 -2.08 1.13 -5.38
CA ASP A 179 -0.97 1.91 -4.79
C ASP A 179 -1.12 3.44 -4.96
N GLY A 180 -2.28 3.89 -5.46
CA GLY A 180 -2.54 5.27 -5.83
C GLY A 180 -2.57 5.50 -7.34
N ASN A 181 -2.09 4.56 -8.16
CA ASN A 181 -2.14 4.67 -9.61
C ASN A 181 -2.25 3.29 -10.30
N ALA A 182 -3.45 2.72 -10.36
CA ALA A 182 -3.66 1.35 -10.86
C ALA A 182 -4.23 1.30 -12.29
N LEU A 183 -3.69 0.44 -13.16
CA LEU A 183 -4.23 0.22 -14.52
C LEU A 183 -5.46 -0.68 -14.48
N LEU A 184 -6.59 -0.20 -14.98
CA LEU A 184 -7.81 -0.97 -15.17
C LEU A 184 -8.05 -1.23 -16.66
N PRO A 185 -7.85 -2.46 -17.14
CA PRO A 185 -8.25 -2.86 -18.49
C PRO A 185 -9.78 -2.86 -18.61
N LEU A 186 -10.30 -2.21 -19.64
CA LEU A 186 -11.73 -2.14 -19.97
C LEU A 186 -12.11 -3.03 -21.15
N GLY A 187 -11.10 -3.48 -21.92
CA GLY A 187 -11.28 -4.24 -23.16
C GLY A 187 -12.10 -3.45 -24.18
N THR A 188 -13.02 -4.11 -24.88
CA THR A 188 -13.83 -3.50 -25.94
C THR A 188 -15.14 -2.88 -25.41
N THR A 189 -15.25 -2.63 -24.10
CA THR A 189 -16.54 -2.25 -23.51
C THR A 189 -17.07 -0.89 -24.00
N THR A 190 -16.19 0.03 -24.37
CA THR A 190 -16.53 1.34 -24.95
C THR A 190 -16.56 1.32 -26.48
N ALA A 191 -16.48 0.17 -27.13
CA ALA A 191 -16.43 0.07 -28.60
C ALA A 191 -17.75 0.51 -29.26
N ARG A 192 -18.88 0.41 -28.55
CA ARG A 192 -20.22 0.77 -29.06
C ARG A 192 -20.64 2.19 -28.69
N GLY A 193 -19.77 2.99 -28.06
CA GLY A 193 -20.08 4.34 -27.60
C GLY A 193 -19.60 4.62 -26.18
N PRO A 194 -20.01 5.77 -25.60
CA PRO A 194 -19.69 6.09 -24.22
C PRO A 194 -20.29 5.07 -23.24
N ALA A 195 -19.61 4.86 -22.13
CA ALA A 195 -20.02 3.89 -21.11
C ALA A 195 -19.93 4.49 -19.70
N LEU A 196 -20.81 4.05 -18.81
CA LEU A 196 -20.76 4.44 -17.39
C LEU A 196 -19.96 3.38 -16.62
N LEU A 197 -18.75 3.71 -16.19
CA LEU A 197 -17.98 2.90 -15.25
C LEU A 197 -18.43 3.22 -13.84
N THR A 198 -18.65 2.21 -13.00
CA THR A 198 -18.87 2.38 -11.56
C THR A 198 -17.88 1.50 -10.80
N VAL A 199 -17.18 2.11 -9.85
CA VAL A 199 -16.25 1.42 -8.95
C VAL A 199 -16.75 1.53 -7.51
N GLU A 200 -16.73 0.41 -6.79
CA GLU A 200 -17.01 0.38 -5.36
C GLU A 200 -15.72 0.61 -4.57
N VAL A 201 -15.70 1.66 -3.75
CA VAL A 201 -14.60 1.94 -2.82
C VAL A 201 -14.97 1.44 -1.43
N LEU A 202 -14.36 0.34 -1.01
CA LEU A 202 -14.63 -0.31 0.29
C LEU A 202 -13.89 0.38 1.43
N GLN A 203 -12.66 0.81 1.18
CA GLN A 203 -11.81 1.50 2.13
C GLN A 203 -10.91 2.51 1.42
N ALA A 204 -10.64 3.63 2.09
CA ALA A 204 -9.77 4.69 1.61
C ALA A 204 -9.12 5.39 2.79
N GLY A 205 -7.86 5.79 2.62
CA GLY A 205 -7.12 6.60 3.58
C GLY A 205 -6.92 5.93 4.95
N PRO A 206 -6.50 6.73 5.94
CA PRO A 206 -6.17 8.17 5.87
C PRO A 206 -4.93 8.47 4.97
N TYR A 207 -4.82 9.71 4.49
CA TYR A 207 -3.72 10.19 3.64
C TYR A 207 -3.06 11.45 4.21
N LEU A 208 -1.82 11.72 3.78
CA LEU A 208 -1.17 13.00 4.04
C LEU A 208 -1.83 14.10 3.20
N ALA A 209 -2.17 15.24 3.81
CA ALA A 209 -2.82 16.37 3.13
C ALA A 209 -1.93 16.98 2.04
N THR A 210 -0.62 17.05 2.32
CA THR A 210 0.42 17.41 1.35
C THR A 210 1.11 16.13 0.90
N PRO A 211 1.04 15.76 -0.39
CA PRO A 211 1.78 14.60 -0.88
C PRO A 211 3.27 14.88 -0.74
N VAL A 212 4.02 13.91 -0.21
CA VAL A 212 5.49 13.95 -0.25
C VAL A 212 5.87 13.92 -1.72
N ALA A 213 6.59 14.94 -2.19
CA ALA A 213 6.94 15.07 -3.61
C ALA A 213 7.64 13.80 -4.11
N PHE A 214 7.03 13.12 -5.07
CA PHE A 214 7.67 12.04 -5.81
C PHE A 214 8.73 12.68 -6.71
N THR A 215 9.97 12.74 -6.25
CA THR A 215 11.09 13.20 -7.06
C THR A 215 11.49 12.03 -7.96
N LEU A 216 11.19 12.13 -9.26
CA LEU A 216 11.81 11.21 -10.23
C LEU A 216 13.33 11.36 -10.13
N PRO A 217 14.11 10.27 -10.10
CA PRO A 217 15.54 10.38 -10.26
C PRO A 217 15.79 11.05 -11.61
N VAL A 218 16.35 12.26 -11.57
CA VAL A 218 16.89 12.91 -12.76
C VAL A 218 17.93 11.95 -13.31
N ALA A 219 17.71 11.48 -14.54
CA ALA A 219 18.73 10.74 -15.26
C ALA A 219 19.99 11.62 -15.31
N ALA A 220 21.04 11.18 -14.62
CA ALA A 220 22.35 11.78 -14.74
C ALA A 220 22.84 11.50 -16.17
N ASN A 221 22.65 12.47 -17.07
CA ASN A 221 23.41 12.53 -18.30
C ASN A 221 24.76 13.20 -17.95
N GLY A 222 25.81 12.40 -17.94
CA GLY A 222 27.21 12.78 -17.84
C GLY A 222 28.07 11.66 -18.38
#